data_AF-A0A950EB41-F1
#
_entry.id   AF-A0A950EB41-F1
#
_cell.length_a   1.000
_cell.length_b   1.000
_cell.length_c   1.000
_cell.angle_alpha   90.00
_cell.angle_beta   90.00
_cell.angle_gamma   90.00
#
_symmetry.space_group_name_H-M   'P 1'
#
loop_
_entity.id
_entity.type
_entity.pdbx_description
1 polymer ?
#
loop_
_entity_poly.entity_id
_entity_poly.type
_entity_poly.pdbx_seq_one_letter_code
_entity_poly.pdbx_strand_id
1 'polypeptide(L)'
;MHPRFDYGDMVRVVRTVRNDGTFPGKETGEILARAGSVGFVRNVGTFLQDQIIYAVHFTDVDLIIGCREEELIPADAPWVPTKFIFRDKVSTLVPLAIGGEVVVEAGRSGEVLKVLRDNGNGPSYHVYFDGRVFQVPESALAPVEVPA
;
A
#
# COMPACT_ATOMS: atom_id res chain seq x y z
N MET A 1 -6.21 8.46 -15.38
CA MET A 1 -6.23 7.93 -14.00
C MET A 1 -7.36 8.64 -13.27
N HIS A 2 -8.26 7.92 -12.60
CA HIS A 2 -9.35 8.55 -11.83
C HIS A 2 -8.96 8.50 -10.36
N PRO A 3 -8.93 9.63 -9.64
CA PRO A 3 -8.57 9.63 -8.22
C PRO A 3 -9.61 8.87 -7.41
N ARG A 4 -9.14 8.11 -6.42
CA ARG A 4 -9.97 7.37 -5.49
C ARG A 4 -10.59 8.27 -4.42
N PHE A 5 -9.91 9.34 -4.04
CA PHE A 5 -10.34 10.29 -3.03
C PHE A 5 -10.46 11.70 -3.63
N ASP A 6 -11.31 12.53 -3.05
CA ASP A 6 -11.50 13.92 -3.45
C ASP A 6 -11.28 14.88 -2.27
N TYR A 7 -11.27 16.18 -2.55
CA TYR A 7 -11.18 17.23 -1.55
C TYR A 7 -12.19 17.03 -0.42
N GLY A 8 -11.71 17.10 0.82
CA GLY A 8 -12.52 16.95 2.02
C GLY A 8 -12.67 15.51 2.51
N ASP A 9 -12.29 14.51 1.71
CA ASP A 9 -12.34 13.12 2.15
C ASP A 9 -11.44 12.90 3.38
N MET A 10 -12.00 12.21 4.37
CA MET A 10 -11.27 11.81 5.56
C MET A 10 -10.57 10.49 5.29
N VAL A 11 -9.25 10.50 5.34
CA VAL A 11 -8.39 9.36 5.00
C VAL A 11 -7.49 9.01 6.17
N ARG A 12 -7.03 7.76 6.19
CA ARG A 12 -6.08 7.24 7.18
C ARG A 12 -4.86 6.66 6.49
N VAL A 13 -3.68 6.97 7.00
CA VAL A 13 -2.44 6.38 6.49
C VAL A 13 -2.28 4.95 6.99
N VAL A 14 -1.95 4.03 6.07
CA VAL A 14 -1.76 2.61 6.41
C VAL A 14 -0.34 2.28 6.87
N ARG A 15 0.60 3.20 6.69
CA ARG A 15 1.99 3.08 7.12
C ARG A 15 2.50 4.41 7.66
N THR A 16 3.57 4.33 8.45
CA THR A 16 4.27 5.53 8.91
C THR A 16 4.92 6.21 7.70
N VAL A 17 4.48 7.43 7.41
CA VAL A 17 5.03 8.25 6.33
C VAL A 17 6.30 8.91 6.86
N ARG A 18 7.40 8.70 6.15
CA ARG A 18 8.69 9.32 6.42
C ARG A 18 9.05 10.25 5.28
N ASN A 19 9.80 11.31 5.58
CA ASN A 19 10.31 12.18 4.54
C ASN A 19 11.29 11.42 3.65
N ASP A 20 11.01 11.33 2.36
CA ASP A 20 11.90 10.73 1.36
C ASP A 20 12.87 11.77 0.75
N GLY A 21 12.86 13.00 1.27
CA GLY A 21 13.64 14.14 0.79
C GLY A 21 12.82 15.16 0.02
N THR A 22 11.52 14.91 -0.18
CA THR A 22 10.63 15.84 -0.90
C THR A 22 9.90 16.84 0.01
N PHE A 23 9.81 16.56 1.32
CA PHE A 23 9.16 17.46 2.27
C PHE A 23 10.13 18.56 2.76
N PRO A 24 9.79 19.86 2.63
CA PRO A 24 10.68 20.95 2.98
C PRO A 24 10.84 21.10 4.50
N GLY A 25 12.06 21.44 4.93
CA GLY A 25 12.35 21.80 6.33
C GLY A 25 12.42 20.62 7.31
N LYS A 26 12.44 19.38 6.81
CA LYS A 26 12.58 18.15 7.61
C LYS A 26 13.69 17.27 7.06
N GLU A 27 14.31 16.48 7.92
CA GLU A 27 15.39 15.58 7.49
C GLU A 27 14.83 14.34 6.76
N THR A 28 15.61 13.78 5.83
CA THR A 28 15.26 12.50 5.19
C THR A 28 15.18 11.40 6.25
N GLY A 29 14.09 10.63 6.23
CA GLY A 29 13.80 9.58 7.20
C GLY A 29 12.99 10.04 8.42
N GLU A 30 12.84 11.35 8.63
CA GLU A 30 12.01 11.90 9.71
C GLU A 30 10.54 11.46 9.56
N ILE A 31 9.89 11.11 10.67
CA ILE A 31 8.48 10.70 10.66
C ILE A 31 7.60 11.94 10.47
N LEU A 32 6.81 11.94 9.41
CA LEU A 32 5.83 12.99 9.11
C LEU A 32 4.45 12.66 9.68
N ALA A 33 4.01 11.41 9.51
CA ALA A 33 2.76 10.89 10.06
C ALA A 33 2.94 9.43 10.48
N ARG A 34 2.31 9.01 11.58
CA ARG A 34 2.37 7.62 12.07
C ARG A 34 1.32 6.79 11.35
N ALA A 35 1.57 5.48 11.19
CA ALA A 35 0.53 4.56 10.74
C ALA A 35 -0.73 4.71 11.61
N GLY A 36 -1.90 4.80 10.97
CA GLY A 36 -3.17 5.02 11.65
C GLY A 36 -3.55 6.50 11.83
N SER A 37 -2.65 7.46 11.57
CA SER A 37 -3.00 8.89 11.58
C SER A 37 -4.09 9.19 10.56
N VAL A 38 -5.07 9.99 10.97
CA VAL A 38 -6.19 10.44 10.13
C VAL A 38 -5.95 11.88 9.69
N GLY A 39 -6.33 12.19 8.47
CA GLY A 39 -6.26 13.53 7.91
C GLY A 39 -7.33 13.76 6.85
N PHE A 40 -7.33 14.97 6.30
CA PHE A 40 -8.30 15.39 5.28
C PHE A 40 -7.59 15.73 3.99
N VAL A 41 -8.10 15.22 2.86
CA VAL A 41 -7.57 15.56 1.54
C VAL A 41 -7.83 17.05 1.27
N ARG A 42 -6.77 17.79 0.93
CA ARG A 42 -6.80 19.22 0.59
C ARG A 42 -6.53 19.50 -0.88
N ASN A 43 -5.87 18.58 -1.56
CA ASN A 43 -5.61 18.70 -2.99
C ASN A 43 -5.32 17.32 -3.59
N VAL A 44 -5.67 17.15 -4.86
CA VAL A 44 -5.31 15.99 -5.67
C VAL A 44 -4.46 16.49 -6.82
N GLY A 45 -3.19 16.11 -6.81
CA GLY A 45 -2.21 16.48 -7.83
C GLY A 45 -1.63 15.26 -8.54
N THR A 46 -0.72 15.52 -9.48
CA THR A 46 0.00 14.46 -10.20
C THR A 46 1.50 14.71 -10.14
N PHE A 47 2.27 13.67 -9.87
CA PHE A 47 3.72 13.61 -10.02
C PHE A 47 4.07 12.89 -11.33
N LEU A 48 5.07 13.39 -12.05
CA LEU A 48 5.51 12.85 -13.37
C LEU A 48 4.36 12.60 -14.36
N GLN A 49 3.28 13.38 -14.27
CA GLN A 49 2.05 13.31 -15.08
C GLN A 49 1.21 12.03 -14.93
N ASP A 50 1.72 10.98 -14.28
CA ASP A 50 1.09 9.66 -14.23
C ASP A 50 0.79 9.14 -12.82
N GLN A 51 1.35 9.75 -11.77
CA GLN A 51 1.19 9.31 -10.39
C GLN A 51 0.34 10.29 -9.60
N ILE A 52 -0.85 9.88 -9.16
CA ILE A 52 -1.68 10.72 -8.29
C ILE A 52 -1.03 10.85 -6.92
N ILE A 53 -0.95 12.08 -6.43
CA ILE A 53 -0.51 12.43 -5.08
C ILE A 53 -1.62 13.23 -4.40
N TYR A 54 -2.04 12.77 -3.22
CA TYR A 54 -3.01 13.42 -2.36
C TYR A 54 -2.28 14.29 -1.34
N ALA A 55 -2.52 15.60 -1.35
CA ALA A 55 -2.06 16.45 -0.28
C ALA A 55 -3.04 16.32 0.89
N VAL A 56 -2.62 15.68 1.98
CA VAL A 56 -3.47 15.38 3.14
C VAL A 56 -3.02 16.22 4.33
N HIS A 57 -3.94 16.98 4.93
CA HIS A 57 -3.69 17.71 6.17
C HIS A 57 -3.94 16.79 7.37
N PHE A 58 -2.87 16.47 8.09
CA PHE A 58 -2.92 15.73 9.35
C PHE A 58 -2.94 16.73 10.50
N THR A 59 -4.09 16.89 11.13
CA THR A 59 -4.35 17.92 12.14
C THR A 59 -3.54 17.72 13.42
N ASP A 60 -3.21 16.48 13.78
CA ASP A 60 -2.48 16.15 15.02
C ASP A 60 -1.04 16.66 15.01
N VAL A 61 -0.42 16.73 13.82
CA VAL A 61 0.95 17.20 13.62
C VAL A 61 1.01 18.55 12.91
N ASP A 62 -0.14 19.08 12.50
CA ASP A 62 -0.32 20.27 11.67
C ASP A 62 0.58 20.31 10.42
N LEU A 63 0.59 19.20 9.65
CA LEU A 63 1.35 19.08 8.41
C LEU A 63 0.45 18.71 7.23
N ILE A 64 0.74 19.29 6.07
CA ILE A 64 0.17 18.87 4.78
C ILE A 64 1.18 17.97 4.09
N ILE A 65 0.90 16.67 4.04
CA ILE A 65 1.83 15.65 3.54
C ILE A 65 1.29 15.09 2.24
N GLY A 66 2.16 14.97 1.24
CA GLY A 66 1.84 14.26 -0.01
C GLY A 66 1.82 12.76 0.23
N CYS A 67 0.69 12.12 -0.06
CA CYS A 67 0.49 10.69 0.09
C CYS A 67 0.12 10.07 -1.27
N ARG A 68 0.64 8.87 -1.54
CA ARG A 68 0.21 8.06 -2.69
C ARG A 68 -1.09 7.34 -2.36
N GLU A 69 -1.84 6.93 -3.39
CA GLU A 69 -3.13 6.25 -3.20
C GLU A 69 -3.02 4.98 -2.33
N GLU A 70 -1.98 4.18 -2.55
CA GLU A 70 -1.71 2.95 -1.82
C GLU A 70 -1.39 3.16 -0.33
N GLU A 71 -1.04 4.40 0.06
CA GLU A 71 -0.76 4.78 1.44
C GLU A 71 -2.04 5.13 2.21
N LEU A 72 -3.17 5.29 1.51
CA LEU A 72 -4.40 5.80 2.05
C LEU A 72 -5.54 4.78 1.99
N ILE A 73 -6.37 4.80 3.03
CA ILE A 73 -7.69 4.17 3.07
C ILE A 73 -8.72 5.19 3.59
N PRO A 74 -10.02 4.99 3.31
CA PRO A 74 -11.06 5.74 4.00
C PRO A 74 -10.87 5.66 5.51
N ALA A 75 -11.08 6.75 6.23
CA ALA A 75 -10.83 6.80 7.67
C ALA A 75 -11.78 5.88 8.48
N ASP A 76 -12.98 5.62 7.94
CA ASP A 76 -14.00 4.72 8.49
C ASP A 76 -13.79 3.25 8.10
N ALA A 77 -12.86 2.95 7.17
CA ALA A 77 -12.55 1.58 6.82
C ALA A 77 -12.01 0.80 8.05
N PRO A 78 -12.22 -0.52 8.14
CA PRO A 78 -11.63 -1.34 9.19
C PRO A 78 -10.10 -1.22 9.23
N TRP A 79 -9.53 -1.09 10.43
CA TRP A 79 -8.07 -1.21 10.60
C TRP A 79 -7.69 -2.68 10.70
N VAL A 80 -7.34 -3.26 9.56
CA VAL A 80 -6.82 -4.62 9.50
C VAL A 80 -5.31 -4.53 9.29
N PRO A 81 -4.50 -4.93 10.28
CA PRO A 81 -3.05 -5.06 10.11
C PRO A 81 -2.73 -6.01 8.96
N THR A 82 -1.75 -5.65 8.15
CA THR A 82 -1.29 -6.46 7.01
C THR A 82 0.22 -6.65 7.09
N LYS A 83 0.70 -7.85 6.78
CA LYS A 83 2.14 -8.18 6.82
C LYS A 83 2.92 -7.53 5.69
N PHE A 84 2.30 -7.44 4.52
CA PHE A 84 2.90 -6.88 3.32
C PHE A 84 2.18 -5.61 2.86
N ILE A 85 2.90 -4.75 2.15
CA ILE A 85 2.42 -3.51 1.54
C ILE A 85 2.71 -3.47 0.05
N PHE A 86 2.22 -2.43 -0.63
CA PHE A 86 2.52 -2.18 -2.04
C PHE A 86 4.02 -2.21 -2.31
N ARG A 87 4.42 -2.89 -3.39
CA ARG A 87 5.80 -3.14 -3.84
C ARG A 87 6.65 -4.06 -2.96
N ASP A 88 6.12 -4.63 -1.88
CA ASP A 88 6.84 -5.66 -1.16
C ASP A 88 7.09 -6.87 -2.06
N LYS A 89 8.31 -7.40 -1.99
CA LYS A 89 8.67 -8.68 -2.60
C LYS A 89 8.25 -9.81 -1.67
N VAL A 90 7.45 -10.73 -2.19
CA VAL A 90 6.90 -11.86 -1.45
C VAL A 90 7.14 -13.15 -2.22
N SER A 91 7.24 -14.29 -1.53
CA SER A 91 7.18 -15.61 -2.14
C SER A 91 5.86 -16.29 -1.83
N THR A 92 5.32 -17.06 -2.77
CA THR A 92 4.14 -17.88 -2.50
C THR A 92 4.52 -19.13 -1.74
N LEU A 93 3.78 -19.47 -0.68
CA LEU A 93 4.00 -20.67 0.13
C LEU A 93 3.32 -21.91 -0.47
N VAL A 94 2.40 -21.70 -1.42
CA VAL A 94 1.64 -22.76 -2.08
C VAL A 94 1.73 -22.60 -3.61
N PRO A 95 1.58 -23.68 -4.39
CA PRO A 95 1.44 -23.57 -5.83
C PRO A 95 0.17 -22.80 -6.20
N LEU A 96 0.24 -21.95 -7.22
CA LEU A 96 -0.91 -21.22 -7.76
C LEU A 96 -1.31 -21.82 -9.11
N ALA A 97 -2.61 -22.05 -9.28
CA ALA A 97 -3.17 -22.72 -10.45
C ALA A 97 -4.23 -21.86 -11.16
N ILE A 98 -4.34 -22.05 -12.47
CA ILE A 98 -5.41 -21.49 -13.31
C ILE A 98 -6.09 -22.66 -14.02
N GLY A 99 -7.41 -22.81 -13.86
CA GLY A 99 -8.14 -23.93 -14.47
C GLY A 99 -7.66 -25.32 -14.01
N GLY A 100 -7.04 -25.41 -12.83
CA GLY A 100 -6.48 -26.66 -12.28
C GLY A 100 -5.04 -26.97 -12.70
N GLU A 101 -4.46 -26.18 -13.61
CA GLU A 101 -3.04 -26.31 -14.00
C GLU A 101 -2.18 -25.39 -13.14
N VAL A 102 -1.13 -25.94 -12.51
CA VAL A 102 -0.16 -25.16 -11.74
C VAL A 102 0.67 -24.31 -12.70
N VAL A 103 0.69 -23.00 -12.45
CA VAL A 103 1.37 -22.02 -13.29
C VAL A 103 2.41 -21.20 -12.52
N VAL A 104 2.38 -21.26 -11.19
CA VAL A 104 3.40 -20.69 -10.30
C VAL A 104 3.69 -21.72 -9.23
N GLU A 105 4.93 -22.17 -9.15
CA GLU A 105 5.37 -23.11 -8.12
C GLU A 105 5.51 -22.44 -6.75
N ALA A 106 5.35 -23.22 -5.68
CA ALA A 106 5.67 -22.76 -4.33
C ALA A 106 7.13 -22.29 -4.23
N GLY A 107 7.36 -21.26 -3.42
CA GLY A 107 8.65 -20.58 -3.25
C GLY A 107 8.94 -19.52 -4.31
N ARG A 108 8.15 -19.41 -5.37
CA ARG A 108 8.37 -18.39 -6.41
C ARG A 108 8.12 -16.99 -5.86
N SER A 109 9.02 -16.07 -6.18
CA SER A 109 8.91 -14.65 -5.79
C SER A 109 8.00 -13.86 -6.73
N GLY A 110 7.28 -12.89 -6.16
CA GLY A 110 6.42 -11.94 -6.84
C GLY A 110 6.45 -10.58 -6.15
N GLU A 111 5.62 -9.65 -6.64
CA GLU A 111 5.52 -8.29 -6.10
C GLU A 111 4.07 -7.93 -5.78
N VAL A 112 3.83 -7.38 -4.59
CA VAL A 112 2.50 -6.92 -4.17
C VAL A 112 2.10 -5.67 -4.96
N LEU A 113 1.01 -5.77 -5.71
CA LEU A 113 0.43 -4.66 -6.47
C LEU A 113 -0.75 -3.99 -5.76
N LYS A 114 -1.49 -4.73 -4.92
CA LYS A 114 -2.62 -4.18 -4.18
C LYS A 114 -2.85 -4.96 -2.88
N VAL A 115 -3.21 -4.25 -1.83
CA VAL A 115 -3.55 -4.83 -0.53
C VAL A 115 -5.07 -4.77 -0.34
N LEU A 116 -5.69 -5.94 -0.15
CA LEU A 116 -7.12 -6.12 0.13
C LEU A 116 -7.28 -6.49 1.60
N ARG A 117 -7.64 -5.51 2.43
CA ARG A 117 -7.65 -5.64 3.91
C ARG A 117 -8.83 -6.42 4.45
N ASP A 118 -9.99 -6.24 3.85
CA ASP A 118 -11.24 -6.87 4.26
C ASP A 118 -11.79 -7.67 3.07
N ASN A 119 -11.51 -8.98 3.07
CA ASN A 119 -11.93 -9.90 2.01
C ASN A 119 -12.66 -11.12 2.59
N GLY A 120 -13.43 -10.93 3.67
CA GLY A 120 -14.20 -11.98 4.36
C GLY A 120 -13.37 -12.95 5.20
N ASN A 121 -12.24 -13.45 4.69
CA ASN A 121 -11.35 -14.40 5.35
C ASN A 121 -10.01 -13.78 5.79
N GLY A 122 -9.99 -12.46 6.02
CA GLY A 122 -8.80 -11.69 6.36
C GLY A 122 -8.07 -11.09 5.15
N PRO A 123 -6.85 -10.56 5.33
CA PRO A 123 -6.13 -9.86 4.28
C PRO A 123 -5.74 -10.77 3.10
N SER A 124 -5.82 -10.22 1.91
CA SER A 124 -5.30 -10.81 0.68
C SER A 124 -4.64 -9.75 -0.20
N TYR A 125 -3.94 -10.20 -1.23
CA TYR A 125 -3.09 -9.34 -2.04
C TYR A 125 -3.28 -9.65 -3.50
N HIS A 126 -3.32 -8.61 -4.34
CA HIS A 126 -2.98 -8.81 -5.74
C HIS A 126 -1.46 -8.85 -5.84
N VAL A 127 -0.92 -9.98 -6.25
CA VAL A 127 0.53 -10.20 -6.39
C VAL A 127 0.83 -10.55 -7.84
N TYR A 128 1.84 -9.88 -8.39
CA TYR A 128 2.35 -10.17 -9.71
C TYR A 128 3.42 -11.26 -9.67
N PHE A 129 3.18 -12.35 -10.39
CA PHE A 129 4.11 -13.45 -10.60
C PHE A 129 4.27 -13.67 -12.12
N ASP A 130 5.50 -13.53 -12.64
CA ASP A 130 5.90 -13.93 -14.00
C ASP A 130 4.87 -13.61 -15.11
N GLY A 131 4.42 -12.35 -15.20
CA GLY A 131 3.48 -11.92 -16.25
C GLY A 131 2.00 -11.93 -15.85
N ARG A 132 1.67 -12.37 -14.64
CA ARG A 132 0.28 -12.62 -14.22
C ARG A 132 0.00 -12.07 -12.83
N VAL A 133 -1.25 -11.67 -12.59
CA VAL A 133 -1.70 -11.20 -11.27
C VAL A 133 -2.59 -12.25 -10.63
N PHE A 134 -2.31 -12.57 -9.38
CA PHE A 134 -3.09 -13.49 -8.56
C PHE A 134 -3.62 -12.78 -7.33
N GLN A 135 -4.84 -13.11 -6.91
CA GLN A 135 -5.31 -12.79 -5.57
C GLN A 135 -4.86 -13.89 -4.61
N VAL A 136 -3.95 -13.57 -3.68
CA VAL A 136 -3.34 -14.55 -2.78
C VAL A 136 -3.63 -14.13 -1.32
N PRO A 137 -4.14 -15.03 -0.45
CA PRO A 137 -4.35 -14.70 0.96
C PRO A 137 -3.01 -14.48 1.68
N GLU A 138 -3.00 -13.64 2.71
CA GLU A 138 -1.78 -13.33 3.48
C GLU A 138 -1.09 -14.58 4.04
N SER A 139 -1.88 -15.58 4.45
CA SER A 139 -1.37 -16.84 4.99
C SER A 139 -0.59 -17.67 3.97
N ALA A 140 -0.72 -17.38 2.68
CA ALA A 140 -0.04 -18.09 1.60
C ALA A 140 1.18 -17.32 1.06
N LEU A 141 1.60 -16.24 1.73
CA LEU A 141 2.76 -15.44 1.34
C LEU A 141 3.82 -15.39 2.46
N ALA A 142 5.08 -15.34 2.06
CA ALA A 142 6.23 -15.11 2.94
C ALA A 142 7.07 -13.94 2.42
N PRO A 143 7.81 -13.23 3.28
CA PRO A 143 8.79 -12.24 2.83
C PRO A 143 9.88 -12.92 2.00
N VAL A 144 10.33 -12.28 0.93
CA VAL A 144 11.57 -12.70 0.26
C VAL A 144 12.72 -12.15 1.08
N GLU A 145 13.52 -13.03 1.68
CA GLU A 145 14.81 -12.62 2.25
C GLU A 145 15.68 -12.06 1.12
N VAL A 146 16.01 -10.78 1.20
CA VAL A 146 17.08 -10.21 0.38
C VAL A 146 18.38 -10.60 1.09
N PRO A 147 19.28 -11.38 0.47
CA PRO A 147 20.58 -11.64 1.06
C PRO A 147 21.26 -10.30 1.36
N ALA A 148 21.81 -10.18 2.57
CA ALA A 148 22.47 -8.97 3.06
C ALA A 148 23.68 -8.56 2.20
#